data_AF-A0A2G1BNZ0-F1
#
_entry.id   AF-A0A2G1BNZ0-F1
#
_cell.length_a   1.000
_cell.length_b   1.000
_cell.length_c   1.000
_cell.angle_alpha   90.00
_cell.angle_beta   90.00
_cell.angle_gamma   90.00
#
_symmetry.space_group_name_H-M   'P 1'
#
loop_
_entity.id
_entity.type
_entity.pdbx_description
1 polymer ?
#
loop_
_entity_poly.entity_id
_entity_poly.type
_entity_poly.pdbx_seq_one_letter_code
_entity_poly.pdbx_strand_id
1 'polypeptide(L)'
;MVRQGVQFHWQNHASEPFADFDDFLASLQRDKRKKIQQERRKGRGAGVSFEVLQGTQIQQADWDFFARCYAQTYHERGQQPYLTPGFWPQVAGALPDCWVLFVASQNGQRIAAALLAVDLVQKVAYGRYWG
;
A
#
# COMPACT_ATOMS: atom_id res chain seq x y z
N MET A 1 -17.59 -22.02 18.90
CA MET A 1 -16.25 -21.49 19.26
C MET A 1 -16.13 -20.09 18.67
N VAL A 2 -16.01 -19.04 19.49
CA VAL A 2 -15.89 -17.65 19.00
C VAL A 2 -14.48 -17.46 18.44
N ARG A 3 -14.38 -17.01 17.18
CA ARG A 3 -13.08 -16.72 16.56
C ARG A 3 -12.48 -15.48 17.21
N GLN A 4 -11.41 -15.65 17.97
CA GLN A 4 -10.62 -14.54 18.49
C GLN A 4 -9.63 -14.08 17.41
N GLY A 5 -9.61 -12.78 17.14
CA GLY A 5 -8.67 -12.15 16.21
C GLY A 5 -7.86 -11.07 16.92
N VAL A 6 -6.55 -11.02 16.66
CA VAL A 6 -5.69 -9.93 17.12
C VAL A 6 -5.57 -8.91 16.01
N GLN A 7 -5.78 -7.64 16.33
CA GLN A 7 -5.50 -6.52 15.43
C GLN A 7 -4.29 -5.75 15.96
N PHE A 8 -3.34 -5.47 15.08
CA PHE A 8 -2.22 -4.61 15.38
C PHE A 8 -2.54 -3.22 14.84
N HIS A 9 -2.55 -2.23 15.71
CA HIS A 9 -2.75 -0.84 15.33
C HIS A 9 -1.42 -0.11 15.49
N TRP A 10 -1.03 0.63 14.46
CA TRP A 10 0.06 1.60 14.57
C TRP A 10 -0.55 2.99 14.68
N GLN A 11 -0.02 3.80 15.60
CA GLN A 11 -0.44 5.17 15.82
C GLN A 11 0.80 6.06 15.86
N ASN A 12 0.70 7.23 15.24
CA ASN A 12 1.70 8.27 15.44
C ASN A 12 1.55 8.86 16.85
N HIS A 13 2.64 9.38 17.43
CA HIS A 13 2.60 10.00 18.75
C HIS A 13 1.69 11.23 18.73
N ALA A 14 0.71 11.28 19.63
CA ALA A 14 -0.31 12.34 19.63
C ALA A 14 0.25 13.70 20.05
N SER A 15 1.23 13.74 20.97
CA SER A 15 1.83 14.97 21.50
C SER A 15 3.01 15.47 20.66
N GLU A 16 3.80 14.56 20.11
CA GLU A 16 5.02 14.86 19.34
C GLU A 16 5.06 13.94 18.10
N PRO A 17 4.29 14.26 17.03
CA PRO A 17 4.27 13.46 15.82
C PRO A 17 5.66 13.37 15.18
N PHE A 18 6.00 12.22 14.59
CA PHE A 18 7.26 12.09 13.85
C PHE A 18 7.37 13.14 12.75
N ALA A 19 8.50 13.85 12.71
CA ALA A 19 8.73 14.90 11.72
C ALA A 19 8.89 14.33 10.32
N ASP A 20 9.55 13.19 10.21
CA ASP A 20 9.78 12.49 8.96
C ASP A 20 9.96 10.97 9.18
N PHE A 21 10.34 10.28 8.11
CA PHE A 21 10.56 8.85 8.15
C PHE A 21 11.79 8.45 8.95
N ASP A 22 12.85 9.26 8.96
CA ASP A 22 14.09 8.95 9.68
C ASP A 22 13.88 9.11 11.20
N ASP A 23 13.09 10.11 11.61
CA ASP A 23 12.62 10.28 12.98
C ASP A 23 11.76 9.08 13.44
N PHE A 24 10.81 8.64 12.61
CA PHE A 24 10.08 7.39 12.85
C PHE A 24 11.04 6.19 13.02
N LEU A 25 12.03 6.04 12.13
CA LEU A 25 12.99 4.94 12.22
C LEU A 25 13.85 5.02 13.49
N ALA A 26 14.15 6.21 13.99
CA ALA A 26 14.91 6.41 15.22
C ALA A 26 14.19 5.80 16.44
N SER A 27 12.86 5.81 16.45
CA SER A 27 12.03 5.19 17.51
C SER A 27 12.07 3.66 17.54
N LEU A 28 12.55 3.00 16.48
CA LEU A 28 12.57 1.54 16.37
C LEU A 28 13.84 0.93 16.97
N GLN A 29 13.73 -0.32 17.43
CA GLN A 29 14.90 -1.13 17.79
C GLN A 29 15.91 -1.20 16.64
N ARG A 30 17.20 -1.21 16.99
CA ARG A 30 18.33 -1.12 16.06
C ARG A 30 18.23 -2.10 14.89
N ASP A 31 17.87 -3.35 15.15
CA ASP A 31 17.80 -4.39 14.11
C ASP A 31 16.64 -4.16 13.14
N LYS A 32 15.48 -3.76 13.66
CA LYS A 32 14.30 -3.41 12.83
C LYS A 32 14.59 -2.18 11.97
N ARG A 33 15.17 -1.14 12.56
CA ARG A 33 15.63 0.07 11.83
C ARG A 33 16.59 -0.30 10.70
N LYS A 34 17.64 -1.07 11.01
CA LYS A 34 18.67 -1.50 10.04
C LYS A 34 18.05 -2.31 8.90
N LYS A 35 17.13 -3.23 9.20
CA LYS A 35 16.44 -4.04 8.18
C LYS A 35 15.61 -3.18 7.24
N ILE A 36 14.81 -2.25 7.75
CA ILE A 36 14.00 -1.35 6.91
C ILE A 36 14.88 -0.50 6.00
N GLN A 37 15.95 0.09 6.55
CA GLN A 37 16.90 0.88 5.76
C GLN A 37 17.62 0.04 4.69
N GLN A 38 17.92 -1.22 4.98
CA GLN A 38 18.53 -2.13 4.00
C GLN A 38 17.57 -2.46 2.87
N GLU A 39 16.32 -2.82 3.16
CA GLU A 39 15.33 -3.15 2.13
C GLU A 39 15.03 -1.95 1.22
N ARG A 40 14.91 -0.74 1.78
CA ARG A 40 14.74 0.48 0.98
C ARG A 40 15.94 0.76 0.07
N ARG A 41 17.16 0.55 0.58
CA ARG A 41 18.37 0.70 -0.24
C ARG A 41 18.44 -0.33 -1.35
N LYS A 42 18.07 -1.59 -1.10
CA LYS A 42 18.00 -2.63 -2.13
C LYS A 42 17.01 -2.26 -3.23
N GLY A 43 15.79 -1.84 -2.88
CA GLY A 43 14.78 -1.43 -3.86
C GLY A 43 15.28 -0.28 -4.74
N ARG A 44 15.82 0.79 -4.14
CA ARG A 44 16.41 1.90 -4.89
C ARG A 44 17.61 1.48 -5.73
N GLY A 45 18.50 0.65 -5.19
CA GLY A 45 19.68 0.13 -5.89
C GLY A 45 19.31 -0.78 -7.08
N ALA A 46 18.15 -1.43 -7.04
CA ALA A 46 17.58 -2.16 -8.16
C ALA A 46 16.87 -1.25 -9.19
N GLY A 47 16.95 0.08 -9.05
CA GLY A 47 16.31 1.02 -9.96
C GLY A 47 14.79 1.11 -9.82
N VAL A 48 14.24 0.69 -8.66
CA VAL A 48 12.80 0.81 -8.38
C VAL A 48 12.48 2.22 -7.89
N SER A 49 11.56 2.89 -8.58
CA SER A 49 10.94 4.15 -8.18
C SER A 49 9.48 3.93 -7.80
N PHE A 50 8.92 4.88 -7.06
CA PHE A 50 7.52 4.83 -6.60
C PHE A 50 6.80 6.10 -6.99
N GLU A 51 5.58 5.94 -7.51
CA GLU A 51 4.60 6.99 -7.68
C GLU A 51 3.48 6.79 -6.65
N VAL A 52 2.98 7.89 -6.07
CA VAL A 52 1.88 7.88 -5.11
C VAL A 52 0.73 8.69 -5.71
N LEU A 53 -0.37 8.01 -5.99
CA LEU A 53 -1.58 8.59 -6.55
C LEU A 53 -2.65 8.62 -5.45
N GLN A 54 -3.36 9.73 -5.33
CA GLN A 54 -4.36 9.93 -4.28
C GLN A 54 -5.68 10.38 -4.87
N GLY A 55 -6.77 9.84 -4.34
CA GLY A 55 -8.10 10.29 -4.69
C GLY A 55 -8.38 10.24 -6.20
N THR A 56 -8.87 11.35 -6.71
CA THR A 56 -9.16 11.58 -8.13
C THR A 56 -7.93 11.59 -9.06
N GLN A 57 -6.70 11.57 -8.53
CA GLN A 57 -5.50 11.38 -9.33
C GLN A 57 -5.40 9.96 -9.90
N ILE A 58 -6.04 8.98 -9.26
CA ILE A 58 -6.03 7.58 -9.68
C ILE A 58 -6.96 7.42 -10.88
N GLN A 59 -6.38 7.28 -12.08
CA GLN A 59 -7.12 7.12 -13.32
C GLN A 59 -7.49 5.66 -13.55
N GLN A 60 -8.38 5.42 -14.52
CA GLN A 60 -8.81 4.07 -14.90
C GLN A 60 -7.62 3.14 -15.22
N ALA A 61 -6.60 3.64 -15.92
CA ALA A 61 -5.41 2.87 -16.25
C ALA A 61 -4.62 2.41 -15.01
N ASP A 62 -4.68 3.18 -13.91
CA ASP A 62 -4.03 2.84 -12.65
C ASP A 62 -4.81 1.75 -11.91
N TRP A 63 -6.14 1.85 -11.90
CA TRP A 63 -7.04 0.82 -11.38
C TRP A 63 -6.87 -0.51 -12.13
N ASP A 64 -6.82 -0.44 -13.46
CA ASP A 64 -6.62 -1.63 -14.30
C ASP A 64 -5.26 -2.27 -14.05
N PHE A 65 -4.21 -1.47 -13.87
CA PHE A 65 -2.88 -1.97 -13.52
C PHE A 65 -2.89 -2.67 -12.16
N PHE A 66 -3.45 -2.02 -11.14
CA PHE A 66 -3.56 -2.60 -9.82
C PHE A 66 -4.40 -3.89 -9.80
N ALA A 67 -5.52 -3.94 -10.54
CA ALA A 67 -6.35 -5.14 -10.64
C ALA A 67 -5.57 -6.34 -11.21
N ARG A 68 -4.70 -6.11 -12.21
CA ARG A 68 -3.81 -7.14 -12.77
C ARG A 68 -2.79 -7.62 -11.74
N CYS A 69 -2.11 -6.70 -11.06
CA CYS A 69 -1.17 -6.98 -9.97
C CYS A 69 -1.82 -7.85 -8.87
N TYR A 70 -2.99 -7.42 -8.37
CA TYR A 70 -3.78 -8.17 -7.39
C TYR A 70 -4.09 -9.58 -7.88
N ALA A 71 -4.61 -9.74 -9.11
CA ALA A 71 -4.98 -11.04 -9.64
C ALA A 71 -3.78 -11.97 -9.83
N GLN A 72 -2.66 -11.43 -10.33
CA GLN A 72 -1.41 -12.16 -10.56
C GLN A 72 -0.93 -12.85 -9.29
N THR A 73 -1.01 -12.17 -8.14
CA THR A 73 -0.60 -12.74 -6.84
C THR A 73 -1.42 -14.00 -6.46
N TYR A 74 -2.69 -14.10 -6.86
CA TYR A 74 -3.49 -15.32 -6.64
C TYR A 74 -3.13 -16.40 -7.65
N HIS A 75 -2.96 -16.03 -8.92
CA HIS A 75 -2.63 -16.98 -9.99
C HIS A 75 -1.27 -17.65 -9.76
N GLU A 76 -0.27 -16.92 -9.28
CA GLU A 76 1.03 -17.48 -8.89
C GLU A 76 0.94 -18.52 -7.77
N ARG A 77 -0.13 -18.49 -6.97
CA ARG A 77 -0.43 -19.45 -5.90
C ARG A 77 -1.43 -20.53 -6.33
N GLY A 78 -1.81 -20.56 -7.61
CA GLY A 78 -2.83 -21.47 -8.14
C GLY A 78 -4.25 -21.20 -7.59
N GLN A 79 -4.49 -19.99 -7.09
CA GLN A 79 -5.78 -19.58 -6.52
C GLN A 79 -6.51 -18.63 -7.47
N GLN A 80 -7.84 -18.55 -7.30
CA GLN A 80 -8.64 -17.53 -7.96
C GLN A 80 -8.73 -16.29 -7.07
N PRO A 81 -8.60 -15.07 -7.64
CA PRO A 81 -8.81 -13.84 -6.88
C PRO A 81 -10.25 -13.78 -6.36
N TYR A 82 -10.42 -13.42 -5.09
CA TYR A 82 -11.77 -13.33 -4.50
C TYR A 82 -12.47 -11.99 -4.82
N LEU A 83 -11.71 -10.94 -5.14
CA LEU A 83 -12.26 -9.70 -5.68
C LEU A 83 -12.28 -9.79 -7.21
N THR A 84 -13.46 -9.60 -7.78
CA THR A 84 -13.66 -9.71 -9.22
C THR A 84 -13.17 -8.45 -9.94
N PRO A 85 -12.88 -8.50 -11.25
CA PRO A 85 -12.53 -7.31 -12.02
C PRO A 85 -13.57 -6.17 -11.89
N GLY A 86 -14.85 -6.51 -11.78
CA GLY A 86 -15.95 -5.54 -11.62
C GLY A 86 -16.03 -4.87 -10.24
N PHE A 87 -15.30 -5.37 -9.23
CA PHE A 87 -15.24 -4.76 -7.91
C PHE A 87 -14.51 -3.40 -7.95
N TRP A 88 -13.37 -3.34 -8.66
CA TRP A 88 -12.50 -2.16 -8.64
C TRP A 88 -13.14 -0.88 -9.20
N PRO A 89 -13.86 -0.91 -10.34
CA PRO A 89 -14.60 0.25 -10.82
C PRO A 89 -15.67 0.74 -9.85
N GLN A 90 -16.33 -0.16 -9.12
CA GLN A 90 -17.36 0.21 -8.15
C GLN A 90 -16.76 0.96 -6.95
N VAL A 91 -15.65 0.47 -6.39
CA VAL A 91 -15.00 1.15 -5.27
C VAL A 91 -14.33 2.46 -5.67
N ALA A 92 -13.78 2.53 -6.88
CA ALA A 92 -13.23 3.76 -7.45
C ALA A 92 -14.30 4.86 -7.58
N GLY A 93 -15.51 4.49 -8.02
CA GLY A 93 -16.63 5.44 -8.19
C GLY A 93 -17.33 5.81 -6.89
N ALA A 94 -17.42 4.90 -5.92
CA ALA A 94 -18.20 5.13 -4.69
C ALA A 94 -17.49 6.07 -3.70
N LEU A 95 -16.17 5.95 -3.56
CA LEU A 95 -15.38 6.68 -2.56
C LEU A 95 -14.03 7.14 -3.16
N PRO A 96 -14.04 7.99 -4.21
CA PRO A 96 -12.84 8.31 -4.97
C PRO A 96 -11.72 8.86 -4.07
N ASP A 97 -12.05 9.77 -3.15
CA ASP A 97 -11.08 10.44 -2.27
C ASP A 97 -10.52 9.57 -1.14
N CYS A 98 -11.07 8.37 -0.94
CA CYS A 98 -10.67 7.46 0.14
C CYS A 98 -9.57 6.49 -0.28
N TRP A 99 -8.88 6.70 -1.41
CA TRP A 99 -7.89 5.77 -1.92
C TRP A 99 -6.52 6.40 -2.08
N VAL A 100 -5.49 5.64 -1.69
CA VAL A 100 -4.09 5.91 -2.00
C VAL A 100 -3.51 4.69 -2.70
N LEU A 101 -3.00 4.90 -3.91
CA LEU A 101 -2.36 3.88 -4.73
C LEU A 101 -0.87 4.17 -4.84
N PHE A 102 -0.06 3.19 -4.46
CA PHE A 102 1.37 3.17 -4.68
C PHE A 102 1.66 2.35 -5.92
N VAL A 103 2.38 2.91 -6.90
CA VAL A 103 2.82 2.21 -8.10
C VAL A 103 4.35 2.14 -8.09
N ALA A 104 4.90 0.94 -8.12
CA ALA A 104 6.33 0.71 -8.25
C ALA A 104 6.70 0.56 -9.72
N SER A 105 7.75 1.23 -10.15
CA SER A 105 8.28 1.15 -11.52
C SER A 105 9.76 0.82 -11.52
N GLN A 106 10.21 0.02 -12.49
CA GLN A 106 11.61 -0.28 -12.74
C GLN A 106 11.88 -0.08 -14.23
N ASN A 107 12.93 0.66 -14.58
CA ASN A 107 13.28 0.97 -15.98
C ASN A 107 12.11 1.57 -16.79
N GLY A 108 11.29 2.42 -16.15
CA GLY A 108 10.13 3.06 -16.77
C GLY A 108 8.89 2.16 -16.92
N GLN A 109 8.96 0.90 -16.48
CA GLN A 109 7.84 -0.04 -16.53
C GLN A 109 7.25 -0.23 -15.14
N ARG A 110 5.92 -0.18 -15.02
CA ARG A 110 5.21 -0.47 -13.78
C ARG A 110 5.29 -1.98 -13.49
N ILE A 111 5.69 -2.35 -12.27
CA ILE A 111 5.98 -3.74 -11.88
C ILE A 111 5.17 -4.25 -10.68
N ALA A 112 4.68 -3.37 -9.82
CA ALA A 112 3.90 -3.74 -8.64
C ALA A 112 3.03 -2.58 -8.17
N ALA A 113 1.98 -2.87 -7.41
CA ALA A 113 1.12 -1.86 -6.83
C ALA A 113 0.59 -2.24 -5.43
N ALA A 114 0.34 -1.23 -4.59
CA ALA A 114 -0.31 -1.39 -3.30
C ALA A 114 -1.40 -0.35 -3.11
N LEU A 115 -2.55 -0.79 -2.61
CA LEU A 115 -3.74 0.04 -2.42
C LEU A 115 -4.11 0.13 -0.94
N LEU A 116 -4.28 1.35 -0.46
CA LEU A 116 -4.75 1.65 0.88
C LEU A 116 -6.08 2.40 0.79
N ALA A 117 -7.01 2.04 1.67
CA ALA A 117 -8.15 2.91 1.96
C ALA A 117 -7.75 3.90 3.05
N VAL A 118 -8.21 5.15 2.96
CA VAL A 118 -7.95 6.20 3.94
C VAL A 118 -9.24 6.87 4.38
N ASP A 119 -9.34 7.10 5.69
CA ASP A 119 -10.32 8.02 6.27
C ASP A 119 -9.58 9.32 6.59
N LEU A 120 -9.81 10.35 5.79
CA LEU A 120 -9.16 11.65 5.93
C LEU A 120 -9.67 12.43 7.16
N VAL A 121 -10.90 12.18 7.60
CA VAL A 121 -11.51 12.84 8.76
C VAL A 121 -10.90 12.27 10.04
N GLN A 122 -10.86 10.94 10.15
CA GLN A 122 -10.28 10.25 11.30
C GLN A 122 -8.76 10.14 11.24
N LYS A 123 -8.15 10.46 10.09
CA LYS A 123 -6.71 10.32 9.79
C LYS A 123 -6.22 8.87 9.96
N VAL A 124 -7.01 7.91 9.47
CA VAL A 124 -6.71 6.48 9.55
C VAL A 124 -6.42 5.92 8.17
N ALA A 125 -5.42 5.05 8.06
CA ALA A 125 -5.12 4.30 6.85
C ALA A 125 -5.32 2.79 7.07
N TYR A 126 -6.03 2.16 6.16
CA TYR A 126 -6.32 0.74 6.13
C TYR A 126 -5.56 0.09 4.97
N GLY A 127 -4.41 -0.51 5.27
CA GLY A 127 -3.65 -1.29 4.31
C GLY A 127 -4.17 -2.71 4.20
N ARG A 128 -4.58 -3.13 3.00
CA ARG A 128 -5.12 -4.48 2.79
C ARG A 128 -4.70 -5.16 1.49
N TYR A 129 -4.46 -4.41 0.42
CA TYR A 129 -4.29 -5.01 -0.90
C TYR A 129 -2.97 -4.59 -1.55
N TRP A 130 -2.34 -5.55 -2.20
CA TRP A 130 -1.10 -5.39 -2.95
C TRP A 130 -1.02 -6.49 -4.01
N GLY A 131 -0.12 -6.30 -4.98
CA GLY A 131 0.29 -7.32 -5.94
C GLY A 131 1.27 -6.77 -6.96
#